data_AF-A0A9Q0UEJ2-F1
#
_entry.id   AF-A0A9Q0UEJ2-F1
#
_cell.length_a   1.000
_cell.length_b   1.000
_cell.length_c   1.000
_cell.angle_alpha   90.00
_cell.angle_beta   90.00
_cell.angle_gamma   90.00
#
_symmetry.space_group_name_H-M   'P 1'
#
loop_
_entity.id
_entity.type
_entity.pdbx_description
1 polymer ?
#
loop_
_entity_poly.entity_id
_entity_poly.type
_entity_poly.pdbx_seq_one_letter_code
_entity_poly.pdbx_strand_id
1 'polypeptide(L)'
;MESFQIFSCLKGSLGHQFLLFIVWSSSFQVAVALQTPLEPNHVSSTSELGTPPISVLPRYPYPGENLAPMMYPTFPTTYEPNLTGKCPVNFTAMSNVIDRTASDCSQPLAALVGNVICCPQLGSLLHIFQGYFSGNSDKLVLQNAVADDCFSDIISILASRGATITIPTLCSVKSLNLTGGLCPVKDVVNFEKILNTSKLLEAISRCCK
;
A
#
# COMPACT_ATOMS: atom_id res chain seq x y z
N MET A 1 -21.36 -8.01 53.36
CA MET A 1 -19.93 -8.21 53.07
C MET A 1 -19.62 -7.42 51.80
N GLU A 2 -19.63 -6.09 51.89
CA GLU A 2 -19.60 -5.18 50.73
C GLU A 2 -18.40 -4.22 50.75
N SER A 3 -17.40 -4.49 51.58
CA SER A 3 -16.23 -3.62 51.74
C SER A 3 -15.02 -4.03 50.89
N PHE A 4 -15.10 -5.15 50.15
CA PHE A 4 -13.95 -5.71 49.42
C PHE A 4 -13.92 -5.40 47.91
N GLN A 5 -15.00 -4.88 47.32
CA GLN A 5 -15.02 -4.55 45.88
C GLN A 5 -14.50 -3.15 45.54
N ILE A 6 -14.39 -2.24 46.50
CA ILE A 6 -13.92 -0.87 46.27
C ILE A 6 -12.38 -0.82 46.10
N PHE A 7 -11.65 -1.74 46.76
CA PHE A 7 -10.18 -1.75 46.71
C PHE A 7 -9.58 -2.27 45.40
N SER A 8 -10.35 -3.05 44.62
CA SER A 8 -9.88 -3.60 43.34
C SER A 8 -9.98 -2.60 42.19
N CYS A 9 -10.81 -1.56 42.31
CA CYS A 9 -10.99 -0.54 41.26
C CYS A 9 -9.88 0.53 41.28
N LEU A 10 -9.30 0.83 42.46
CA LEU A 10 -8.27 1.86 42.60
C LEU A 10 -6.91 1.48 42.00
N LYS A 11 -6.61 0.18 41.84
CA LYS A 11 -5.27 -0.29 41.44
C LYS A 11 -5.04 -0.28 39.92
N GLY A 12 -6.12 -0.26 39.11
CA GLY A 12 -6.02 -0.15 37.65
C GLY A 12 -5.83 1.28 37.13
N SER A 13 -6.25 2.28 37.91
CA SER A 13 -6.21 3.70 37.52
C SER A 13 -4.79 4.27 37.50
N LEU A 14 -3.96 3.93 38.50
CA LEU A 14 -2.59 4.45 38.59
C LEU A 14 -1.68 3.92 37.47
N GLY A 15 -1.83 2.64 37.10
CA GLY A 15 -1.03 2.00 36.04
C GLY A 15 -1.38 2.54 34.65
N HIS A 16 -2.66 2.78 34.38
CA HIS A 16 -3.10 3.37 33.11
C HIS A 16 -2.59 4.81 32.95
N GLN A 17 -2.63 5.60 34.03
CA GLN A 17 -2.12 6.97 34.02
C GLN A 17 -0.59 7.01 33.84
N PHE A 18 0.14 6.03 34.39
CA PHE A 18 1.57 5.86 34.14
C PHE A 18 1.89 5.51 32.68
N LEU A 19 1.11 4.62 32.05
CA LEU A 19 1.30 4.26 30.64
C LEU A 19 1.02 5.46 29.72
N LEU A 20 -0.03 6.25 29.99
CA LEU A 20 -0.30 7.47 29.24
C LEU A 20 0.83 8.49 29.40
N PHE A 21 1.41 8.62 30.59
CA PHE A 21 2.54 9.50 30.83
C PHE A 21 3.81 9.04 30.10
N ILE A 22 4.08 7.73 30.04
CA ILE A 22 5.19 7.17 29.26
C ILE A 22 5.02 7.50 27.77
N VAL A 23 3.85 7.21 27.18
CA VAL A 23 3.56 7.49 25.75
C VAL A 23 3.68 8.99 25.45
N TRP A 24 3.20 9.84 26.36
CA TRP A 24 3.32 11.29 26.21
C TRP A 24 4.78 11.75 26.30
N SER A 25 5.54 11.26 27.28
CA SER A 25 6.95 11.62 27.45
C SER A 25 7.84 11.15 26.29
N SER A 26 7.57 9.98 25.71
CA SER A 26 8.27 9.52 24.50
C SER A 26 8.00 10.42 23.29
N SER A 27 6.78 10.94 23.16
CA SER A 27 6.43 11.88 22.09
C SER A 27 7.19 13.21 22.23
N PHE A 28 7.46 13.65 23.46
CA PHE A 28 8.28 14.84 23.71
C PHE A 28 9.78 14.62 23.43
N GLN A 29 10.33 13.45 23.75
CA GLN A 29 11.73 13.15 23.41
C GLN A 29 11.98 13.11 21.90
N VAL A 30 11.01 12.61 21.12
CA VAL A 30 11.06 12.67 19.64
C VAL A 30 11.04 14.12 19.14
N ALA A 31 10.29 15.01 19.80
CA ALA A 31 10.24 16.43 19.43
C ALA A 31 11.53 17.20 19.78
N VAL A 32 12.20 16.85 20.87
CA VAL A 32 13.46 17.50 21.31
C VAL A 32 14.67 16.98 20.51
N ALA A 33 14.70 15.70 20.13
CA ALA A 33 15.74 15.16 19.26
C ALA A 33 15.74 15.76 17.84
N LEU A 34 14.61 16.35 17.40
CA LEU A 34 14.52 17.06 16.13
C LEU A 34 15.06 18.51 16.20
N GLN A 35 15.28 19.05 17.40
CA GLN A 35 15.65 20.45 17.61
C GLN A 35 17.12 20.68 17.97
N THR A 36 17.96 19.65 18.01
CA THR A 36 19.42 19.87 18.12
C THR A 36 19.94 20.50 16.82
N PRO A 37 20.48 21.73 16.84
CA PRO A 37 21.16 22.32 15.69
C PRO A 37 22.42 21.50 15.41
N LEU A 38 22.55 20.95 14.20
CA LEU A 38 23.81 20.37 13.76
C LEU A 38 24.84 21.50 13.61
N GLU A 39 25.77 21.57 14.56
CA GLU A 39 27.02 22.31 14.46
C GLU A 39 27.87 21.71 13.31
N PRO A 40 28.21 22.48 12.25
CA PRO A 40 29.01 21.97 11.15
C PRO A 40 30.48 21.86 11.57
N ASN A 41 30.95 20.67 11.92
CA ASN A 41 32.37 20.40 12.03
C ASN A 41 32.96 20.18 10.63
N HIS A 42 33.81 21.13 10.20
CA HIS A 42 34.60 21.05 8.98
C HIS A 42 35.55 19.86 9.02
N VAL A 43 35.34 18.87 8.15
CA VAL A 43 36.38 17.93 7.72
C VAL A 43 36.49 18.03 6.21
N SER A 44 37.59 18.64 5.76
CA SER A 44 37.96 18.75 4.35
C SER A 44 38.25 17.37 3.77
N SER A 45 37.55 17.02 2.69
CA SER A 45 38.01 16.01 1.75
C SER A 45 37.59 16.45 0.36
N THR A 46 38.60 16.92 -0.39
CA THR A 46 38.53 17.31 -1.79
C THR A 46 38.11 16.12 -2.64
N SER A 47 37.01 16.26 -3.37
CA SER A 47 36.78 15.52 -4.60
C SER A 47 35.97 16.39 -5.54
N GLU A 48 36.64 16.96 -6.54
CA GLU A 48 35.98 17.58 -7.69
C GLU A 48 35.28 16.48 -8.51
N LEU A 49 33.99 16.69 -8.86
CA LEU A 49 33.45 16.47 -10.21
C LEU A 49 31.92 16.76 -10.24
N GLY A 50 31.52 17.76 -11.03
CA GLY A 50 30.19 17.87 -11.65
C GLY A 50 29.06 18.47 -10.80
N THR A 51 28.79 19.77 -10.96
CA THR A 51 27.55 20.44 -10.55
C THR A 51 26.30 19.85 -11.23
N PRO A 52 25.27 19.41 -10.47
CA PRO A 52 23.91 19.34 -10.97
C PRO A 52 23.16 20.66 -10.69
N PRO A 53 22.20 21.08 -11.54
CA PRO A 53 21.49 22.33 -11.36
C PRO A 53 20.56 22.29 -10.13
N ILE A 54 20.50 23.46 -9.50
CA ILE A 54 19.76 23.86 -8.29
C ILE A 54 18.42 23.12 -8.14
N SER A 55 18.31 22.35 -7.05
CA SER A 55 17.08 21.79 -6.53
C SER A 55 16.09 22.92 -6.23
N VAL A 56 15.03 23.04 -7.04
CA VAL A 56 13.89 23.91 -6.73
C VAL A 56 13.14 23.27 -5.57
N LEU A 57 13.42 23.75 -4.36
CA LEU A 57 12.62 23.46 -3.18
C LEU A 57 11.18 23.93 -3.45
N PRO A 58 10.14 23.08 -3.37
CA PRO A 58 8.77 23.52 -3.54
C PRO A 58 8.46 24.60 -2.50
N ARG A 59 8.09 25.80 -2.95
CA ARG A 59 7.62 26.86 -2.06
C ARG A 59 6.34 26.36 -1.38
N TYR A 60 6.36 26.30 -0.05
CA TYR A 60 5.18 26.05 0.77
C TYR A 60 4.17 27.19 0.53
N PRO A 61 2.92 26.93 0.10
CA PRO A 61 1.93 27.99 -0.06
C PRO A 61 1.57 28.58 1.31
N TYR A 62 1.37 29.90 1.33
CA TYR A 62 0.98 30.69 2.49
C TYR A 62 -0.42 30.30 3.01
N PRO A 63 -0.75 30.52 4.30
CA PRO A 63 -1.99 30.02 4.89
C PRO A 63 -3.18 30.82 4.34
N GLY A 64 -4.08 30.16 3.60
CA GLY A 64 -5.30 30.78 3.08
C GLY A 64 -5.92 30.11 1.85
N GLU A 65 -5.21 29.21 1.17
CA GLU A 65 -5.75 28.49 0.02
C GLU A 65 -6.67 27.34 0.49
N ASN A 66 -7.88 27.27 -0.07
CA ASN A 66 -8.82 26.16 0.16
C ASN A 66 -8.09 24.83 -0.03
N LEU A 67 -8.02 24.03 1.04
CA LEU A 67 -7.40 22.71 1.07
C LEU A 67 -8.24 21.72 0.24
N ALA A 68 -8.18 21.82 -1.09
CA ALA A 68 -8.36 20.66 -1.95
C ALA A 68 -7.44 19.54 -1.41
N PRO A 69 -7.90 18.27 -1.39
CA PRO A 69 -7.37 17.25 -0.52
C PRO A 69 -5.86 17.19 -0.63
N MET A 70 -5.22 17.50 0.50
CA MET A 70 -3.79 17.45 0.76
C MET A 70 -3.07 16.36 -0.05
N MET A 71 -2.32 16.83 -1.06
CA MET A 71 -1.02 16.35 -1.54
C MET A 71 -0.83 14.83 -1.67
N TYR A 72 -1.58 14.18 -2.56
CA TYR A 72 -1.08 12.97 -3.19
C TYR A 72 -0.37 13.35 -4.49
N PRO A 73 0.92 13.05 -4.69
CA PRO A 73 1.61 13.42 -5.91
C PRO A 73 1.00 12.64 -7.09
N THR A 74 0.37 13.37 -8.00
CA THR A 74 -0.13 12.81 -9.25
C THR A 74 1.01 12.82 -10.27
N PHE A 75 1.41 11.64 -10.73
CA PHE A 75 2.40 11.51 -11.79
C PHE A 75 1.67 11.35 -13.13
N PRO A 76 1.78 12.32 -14.05
CA PRO A 76 1.18 12.19 -15.37
C PRO A 76 1.83 11.02 -16.11
N THR A 77 1.09 10.43 -17.07
CA THR A 77 1.63 9.42 -17.97
C THR A 77 2.85 9.99 -18.71
N THR A 78 4.02 9.38 -18.51
CA THR A 78 5.28 9.83 -19.10
C THR A 78 5.48 9.32 -20.53
N TYR A 79 4.83 8.21 -20.88
CA TYR A 79 4.84 7.60 -22.22
C TYR A 79 3.63 6.66 -22.38
N GLU A 80 3.34 6.19 -23.60
CA GLU A 80 2.33 5.14 -23.82
C GLU A 80 2.90 3.74 -23.50
N PRO A 81 2.30 2.98 -22.57
CA PRO A 81 2.80 1.66 -22.22
C PRO A 81 2.64 0.67 -23.38
N ASN A 82 3.68 -0.13 -23.63
CA ASN A 82 3.60 -1.24 -24.58
C ASN A 82 2.87 -2.42 -23.90
N LEU A 83 1.61 -2.64 -24.30
CA LEU A 83 0.76 -3.70 -23.76
C LEU A 83 0.79 -4.93 -24.67
N THR A 84 0.72 -6.11 -24.07
CA THR A 84 0.56 -7.39 -24.77
C THR A 84 -0.78 -7.48 -25.49
N GLY A 85 -1.81 -6.79 -24.97
CA GLY A 85 -3.17 -6.81 -25.49
C GLY A 85 -3.92 -8.13 -25.26
N LYS A 86 -3.33 -9.05 -24.50
CA LYS A 86 -3.90 -10.38 -24.22
C LYS A 86 -4.58 -10.45 -22.85
N CYS A 87 -4.35 -9.46 -21.99
CA CYS A 87 -5.05 -9.35 -20.73
C CYS A 87 -6.51 -8.91 -20.95
N PRO A 88 -7.52 -9.73 -20.60
CA PRO A 88 -8.93 -9.45 -20.88
C PRO A 88 -9.54 -8.49 -19.85
N VAL A 89 -8.87 -7.38 -19.54
CA VAL A 89 -9.26 -6.45 -18.48
C VAL A 89 -9.16 -5.01 -18.96
N ASN A 90 -10.16 -4.20 -18.60
CA ASN A 90 -10.15 -2.77 -18.86
C ASN A 90 -9.43 -2.02 -17.72
N PHE A 91 -8.16 -1.70 -17.92
CA PHE A 91 -7.34 -0.97 -16.94
C PHE A 91 -7.87 0.44 -16.61
N THR A 92 -8.65 1.05 -17.50
CA THR A 92 -9.26 2.37 -17.24
C THR A 92 -10.25 2.31 -16.07
N ALA A 93 -10.92 1.19 -15.87
CA ALA A 93 -11.84 1.00 -14.74
C ALA A 93 -11.14 0.96 -13.38
N MET A 94 -9.82 0.70 -13.36
CA MET A 94 -8.99 0.65 -12.16
C MET A 94 -7.94 1.77 -12.13
N SER A 95 -8.08 2.78 -12.98
CA SER A 95 -7.09 3.86 -13.18
C SER A 95 -6.68 4.53 -11.88
N ASN A 96 -7.63 4.87 -11.00
CA ASN A 96 -7.35 5.50 -9.71
C ASN A 96 -6.45 4.64 -8.78
N VAL A 97 -6.70 3.33 -8.72
CA VAL A 97 -5.88 2.43 -7.89
C VAL A 97 -4.48 2.25 -8.50
N ILE A 98 -4.41 2.19 -9.82
CA ILE A 98 -3.14 2.14 -10.57
C ILE A 98 -2.35 3.43 -10.37
N ASP A 99 -2.98 4.61 -10.43
CA ASP A 99 -2.35 5.91 -10.21
C ASP A 99 -1.77 6.03 -8.81
N ARG A 100 -2.52 5.58 -7.80
CA ARG A 100 -2.00 5.51 -6.43
C ARG A 100 -0.84 4.55 -6.31
N THR A 101 -0.97 3.34 -6.84
CA THR A 101 0.13 2.37 -6.78
C THR A 101 1.39 2.90 -7.48
N ALA A 102 1.25 3.56 -8.63
CA ALA A 102 2.37 4.14 -9.36
C ALA A 102 3.07 5.24 -8.56
N SER A 103 2.29 6.09 -7.89
CA SER A 103 2.81 7.16 -7.04
C SER A 103 3.50 6.63 -5.78
N ASP A 104 2.88 5.68 -5.08
CA ASP A 104 3.46 5.00 -3.91
C ASP A 104 4.73 4.19 -4.27
N CYS A 105 4.85 3.79 -5.53
CA CYS A 105 6.01 3.07 -6.07
C CYS A 105 6.95 3.92 -6.94
N SER A 106 6.75 5.24 -6.98
CA SER A 106 7.62 6.16 -7.72
C SER A 106 9.01 6.26 -7.08
N GLN A 107 10.02 6.67 -7.84
CA GLN A 107 11.34 7.00 -7.29
C GLN A 107 11.37 8.48 -6.84
N PRO A 108 12.06 8.81 -5.73
CA PRO A 108 12.90 7.93 -4.90
C PRO A 108 12.13 7.15 -3.83
N LEU A 109 10.81 7.35 -3.71
CA LEU A 109 9.99 6.82 -2.61
C LEU A 109 10.12 5.30 -2.47
N ALA A 110 9.99 4.54 -3.55
CA ALA A 110 10.07 3.08 -3.49
C ALA A 110 11.44 2.56 -3.04
N ALA A 111 12.54 3.29 -3.25
CA ALA A 111 13.86 2.86 -2.76
C ALA A 111 13.99 3.03 -1.25
N LEU A 112 13.32 4.02 -0.66
CA LEU A 112 13.41 4.33 0.77
C LEU A 112 12.36 3.59 1.61
N VAL A 113 11.11 3.55 1.13
CA VAL A 113 9.95 3.02 1.84
C VAL A 113 9.23 1.91 1.06
N GLY A 114 9.93 1.26 0.13
CA GLY A 114 9.36 0.23 -0.74
C GLY A 114 8.62 -0.86 0.02
N ASN A 115 9.24 -1.40 1.07
CA ASN A 115 8.67 -2.50 1.86
C ASN A 115 7.41 -2.13 2.66
N VAL A 116 7.19 -0.85 2.95
CA VAL A 116 6.10 -0.40 3.84
C VAL A 116 4.98 0.34 3.11
N ILE A 117 5.27 0.95 1.96
CA ILE A 117 4.31 1.71 1.16
C ILE A 117 4.11 1.05 -0.20
N CYS A 118 5.14 1.01 -1.06
CA CYS A 118 4.99 0.49 -2.43
C CYS A 118 4.53 -0.96 -2.49
N CYS A 119 5.19 -1.88 -1.76
CA CYS A 119 4.92 -3.30 -1.89
C CYS A 119 3.55 -3.72 -1.34
N PRO A 120 3.08 -3.21 -0.18
CA PRO A 120 1.69 -3.41 0.24
C PRO A 120 0.68 -2.86 -0.77
N GLN A 121 0.96 -1.72 -1.41
CA GLN A 121 0.06 -1.11 -2.40
C GLN A 121 0.01 -1.91 -3.69
N LEU A 122 1.16 -2.37 -4.17
CA LEU A 122 1.24 -3.27 -5.32
C LEU A 122 0.51 -4.58 -5.05
N GLY A 123 0.71 -5.20 -3.88
CA GLY A 123 -0.01 -6.41 -3.49
C GLY A 123 -1.52 -6.19 -3.47
N SER A 124 -1.96 -5.05 -2.92
CA SER A 124 -3.37 -4.66 -2.89
C SER A 124 -3.94 -4.45 -4.30
N LEU A 125 -3.19 -3.79 -5.19
CA LEU A 125 -3.56 -3.64 -6.60
C LEU A 125 -3.75 -5.01 -7.27
N LEU A 126 -2.83 -5.95 -7.08
CA LEU A 126 -2.93 -7.29 -7.67
C LEU A 126 -4.16 -8.05 -7.14
N HIS A 127 -4.50 -7.92 -5.86
CA HIS A 127 -5.71 -8.52 -5.31
C HIS A 127 -7.00 -7.85 -5.80
N ILE A 128 -7.02 -6.52 -5.90
CA ILE A 128 -8.15 -5.78 -6.48
C ILE A 128 -8.34 -6.19 -7.94
N PHE A 129 -7.25 -6.31 -8.69
CA PHE A 129 -7.26 -6.79 -10.06
C PHE A 129 -7.85 -8.19 -10.18
N GLN A 130 -7.45 -9.13 -9.31
CA GLN A 130 -8.04 -10.48 -9.26
C GLN A 130 -9.54 -10.43 -8.97
N GLY A 131 -9.96 -9.63 -8.00
CA GLY A 131 -11.37 -9.44 -7.66
C GLY A 131 -12.18 -8.88 -8.84
N TYR A 132 -11.64 -7.86 -9.51
CA TYR A 132 -12.25 -7.27 -10.70
C TYR A 132 -12.37 -8.28 -11.84
N PHE A 133 -11.29 -9.00 -12.15
CA PHE A 133 -11.31 -10.06 -13.16
C PHE A 133 -12.33 -11.15 -12.83
N SER A 134 -12.41 -11.56 -11.56
CA SER A 134 -13.34 -12.59 -11.12
C SER A 134 -14.80 -12.17 -11.22
N GLY A 135 -15.13 -10.92 -10.90
CA GLY A 135 -16.48 -10.39 -11.03
C GLY A 135 -16.98 -10.35 -12.48
N ASN A 136 -16.07 -10.37 -13.45
CA ASN A 136 -16.38 -10.25 -14.87
C ASN A 136 -16.24 -11.56 -15.67
N SER A 137 -15.71 -12.64 -15.09
CA SER A 137 -15.33 -13.86 -15.83
C SER A 137 -15.78 -15.20 -15.22
N ASP A 138 -16.48 -15.18 -14.08
CA ASP A 138 -16.83 -16.37 -13.27
C ASP A 138 -15.63 -17.23 -12.83
N LYS A 139 -14.40 -16.75 -13.07
CA LYS A 139 -13.13 -17.38 -12.67
C LYS A 139 -12.54 -16.64 -11.49
N LEU A 140 -12.23 -17.36 -10.42
CA LEU A 140 -11.66 -16.76 -9.22
C LEU A 140 -10.16 -16.41 -9.38
N VAL A 141 -9.51 -16.97 -10.40
CA VAL A 141 -8.05 -16.87 -10.60
C VAL A 141 -7.69 -16.85 -12.09
N LEU A 142 -6.56 -16.25 -12.43
CA LEU A 142 -6.06 -16.25 -13.82
C LEU A 142 -5.35 -17.58 -14.14
N GLN A 143 -5.44 -18.00 -15.41
CA GLN A 143 -4.60 -19.06 -15.96
C GLN A 143 -3.17 -18.54 -16.16
N ASN A 144 -2.15 -19.40 -16.07
CA ASN A 144 -0.73 -18.99 -16.09
C ASN A 144 -0.38 -18.05 -17.25
N ALA A 145 -0.73 -18.40 -18.49
CA ALA A 145 -0.42 -17.56 -19.66
C ALA A 145 -1.09 -16.17 -19.59
N VAL A 146 -2.37 -16.13 -19.20
CA VAL A 146 -3.11 -14.88 -19.02
C VAL A 146 -2.56 -14.07 -17.85
N ALA A 147 -2.12 -14.74 -16.79
CA ALA A 147 -1.49 -14.12 -15.63
C ALA A 147 -0.16 -13.46 -16.00
N ASP A 148 0.65 -14.10 -16.85
CA ASP A 148 1.91 -13.53 -17.34
C ASP A 148 1.66 -12.27 -18.19
N ASP A 149 0.72 -12.35 -19.14
CA ASP A 149 0.33 -11.22 -20.00
C ASP A 149 -0.24 -10.05 -19.15
N CYS A 150 -1.18 -10.34 -18.25
CA CYS A 150 -1.77 -9.32 -17.37
C CYS A 150 -0.77 -8.71 -16.40
N PHE A 151 0.13 -9.53 -15.82
CA PHE A 151 1.16 -9.02 -14.94
C PHE A 151 2.10 -8.07 -15.70
N SER A 152 2.53 -8.45 -16.91
CA SER A 152 3.35 -7.59 -17.76
C SER A 152 2.65 -6.27 -18.09
N ASP A 153 1.36 -6.32 -18.46
CA ASP A 153 0.57 -5.12 -18.78
C ASP A 153 0.45 -4.18 -17.56
N ILE A 154 0.15 -4.73 -16.38
CA ILE A 154 0.08 -3.94 -15.12
C ILE A 154 1.40 -3.23 -14.86
N ILE A 155 2.53 -3.94 -14.92
CA ILE A 155 3.85 -3.35 -14.65
C ILE A 155 4.20 -2.29 -15.69
N SER A 156 3.91 -2.52 -16.97
CA SER A 156 4.10 -1.52 -18.03
C SER A 156 3.31 -0.25 -17.77
N ILE A 157 2.05 -0.35 -17.34
CA ILE A 157 1.20 0.81 -17.02
C ILE A 157 1.70 1.55 -15.78
N LEU A 158 2.14 0.83 -14.73
CA LEU A 158 2.73 1.46 -13.55
C LEU A 158 3.99 2.23 -13.92
N ALA A 159 4.88 1.61 -14.70
CA ALA A 159 6.11 2.24 -15.17
C ALA A 159 5.84 3.48 -16.03
N SER A 160 4.81 3.44 -16.88
CA SER A 160 4.41 4.60 -17.68
C SER A 160 3.83 5.75 -16.87
N ARG A 161 3.57 5.54 -15.57
CA ARG A 161 3.06 6.52 -14.61
C ARG A 161 4.09 6.86 -13.53
N GLY A 162 5.38 6.63 -13.80
CA GLY A 162 6.48 7.05 -12.94
C GLY A 162 6.92 6.03 -11.89
N ALA A 163 6.31 4.85 -11.85
CA ALA A 163 6.76 3.75 -11.00
C ALA A 163 8.06 3.14 -11.56
N THR A 164 8.92 2.54 -10.72
CA THR A 164 10.17 1.95 -11.23
C THR A 164 9.96 0.58 -11.88
N ILE A 165 10.64 0.31 -13.01
CA ILE A 165 10.52 -0.98 -13.72
C ILE A 165 11.00 -2.19 -12.89
N THR A 166 11.78 -1.96 -11.83
CA THR A 166 12.30 -2.99 -10.93
C THR A 166 11.37 -3.32 -9.76
N ILE A 167 10.18 -2.71 -9.68
CA ILE A 167 9.18 -2.95 -8.63
C ILE A 167 8.89 -4.44 -8.41
N PRO A 168 8.70 -5.29 -9.45
CA PRO A 168 8.45 -6.71 -9.24
C PRO A 168 9.53 -7.39 -8.42
N THR A 169 10.79 -7.08 -8.72
CA THR A 169 11.96 -7.60 -8.00
C THR A 169 12.05 -7.01 -6.60
N LEU A 170 11.84 -5.70 -6.45
CA LEU A 170 11.84 -5.01 -5.15
C LEU A 170 10.82 -5.61 -4.19
N CYS A 171 9.61 -5.86 -4.68
CA CYS A 171 8.49 -6.37 -3.87
C CYS A 171 8.37 -7.88 -3.87
N SER A 172 9.26 -8.60 -4.56
CA SER A 172 9.23 -10.06 -4.69
C SER A 172 7.87 -10.60 -5.19
N VAL A 173 7.19 -9.84 -6.06
CA VAL A 173 5.92 -10.25 -6.67
C VAL A 173 6.14 -10.84 -8.07
N LYS A 174 5.33 -11.83 -8.43
CA LYS A 174 5.38 -12.51 -9.73
C LYS A 174 3.98 -12.68 -10.31
N SER A 175 3.89 -13.04 -11.58
CA SER A 175 2.61 -13.40 -12.23
C SER A 175 1.88 -14.54 -11.52
N LEU A 176 2.61 -15.47 -10.90
CA LEU A 176 2.03 -16.53 -10.06
C LEU A 176 1.16 -16.00 -8.92
N ASN A 177 1.40 -14.77 -8.43
CA ASN A 177 0.54 -14.13 -7.42
C ASN A 177 -0.86 -13.80 -7.97
N LEU A 178 -1.01 -13.64 -9.29
CA LEU A 178 -2.30 -13.47 -9.95
C LEU A 178 -3.03 -14.81 -10.18
N THR A 179 -2.33 -15.93 -10.00
CA THR A 179 -2.91 -17.26 -10.08
C THR A 179 -3.42 -17.73 -8.72
N GLY A 180 -4.21 -18.80 -8.71
CA GLY A 180 -4.73 -19.40 -7.48
C GLY A 180 -3.68 -20.09 -6.61
N GLY A 181 -2.42 -20.19 -7.07
CA GLY A 181 -1.39 -20.96 -6.39
C GLY A 181 -1.86 -22.39 -6.10
N LEU A 182 -1.79 -22.78 -4.82
CA LEU A 182 -2.25 -24.08 -4.33
C LEU A 182 -3.76 -24.11 -3.98
N CYS A 183 -4.47 -22.99 -4.10
CA CYS A 183 -5.89 -22.94 -3.79
C CYS A 183 -6.66 -23.89 -4.72
N PRO A 184 -7.40 -24.87 -4.15
CA PRO A 184 -8.08 -25.89 -4.95
C PRO A 184 -9.29 -25.33 -5.72
N VAL A 185 -9.79 -24.15 -5.33
CA VAL A 185 -10.98 -23.53 -5.91
C VAL A 185 -10.57 -22.46 -6.91
N LYS A 186 -10.98 -22.63 -8.17
CA LYS A 186 -10.55 -21.76 -9.30
C LYS A 186 -11.71 -21.06 -10.01
N ASP A 187 -12.94 -21.49 -9.76
CA ASP A 187 -14.15 -20.97 -10.39
C ASP A 187 -15.30 -20.97 -9.40
N VAL A 188 -16.26 -20.08 -9.63
CA VAL A 188 -17.41 -19.85 -8.75
C VAL A 188 -18.29 -21.11 -8.66
N VAL A 189 -18.46 -21.84 -9.76
CA VAL A 189 -19.29 -23.06 -9.79
C VAL A 189 -18.72 -24.15 -8.87
N ASN A 190 -17.42 -24.37 -8.90
CA ASN A 190 -16.78 -25.33 -8.01
C ASN A 190 -16.80 -24.85 -6.56
N PHE A 191 -16.64 -23.55 -6.32
CA PHE A 191 -16.79 -22.96 -4.99
C PHE A 191 -18.18 -23.24 -4.40
N GLU A 192 -19.24 -22.92 -5.14
CA GLU A 192 -20.63 -23.12 -4.73
C GLU A 192 -20.96 -24.59 -4.43
N LYS A 193 -20.37 -25.54 -5.17
CA LYS A 193 -20.55 -26.98 -4.91
C LYS A 193 -19.90 -27.42 -3.60
N ILE A 194 -18.78 -26.82 -3.22
CA ILE A 194 -18.08 -27.11 -1.96
C ILE A 194 -18.80 -26.47 -0.78
N LEU A 195 -19.47 -25.33 -1.02
CA LEU A 195 -20.22 -24.63 0.00
C LEU A 195 -21.49 -25.38 0.37
N ASN A 196 -21.64 -25.66 1.67
CA ASN A 196 -22.93 -26.06 2.21
C ASN A 196 -23.77 -24.82 2.51
N THR A 197 -24.62 -24.43 1.56
CA THR A 197 -25.46 -23.23 1.66
C THR A 197 -26.35 -23.21 2.90
N SER A 198 -26.81 -24.38 3.37
CA SER A 198 -27.64 -24.47 4.58
C SER A 198 -26.86 -24.08 5.84
N LYS A 199 -25.61 -24.53 5.98
CA LYS A 199 -24.73 -24.14 7.09
C LYS A 199 -24.31 -22.67 7.01
N LEU A 200 -24.08 -22.16 5.79
CA LEU A 200 -23.76 -20.75 5.58
C LEU A 200 -24.93 -19.85 6.02
N LEU A 201 -26.15 -20.18 5.61
CA LEU A 201 -27.35 -19.43 5.98
C LEU A 201 -27.58 -19.46 7.50
N GLU A 202 -27.35 -20.61 8.13
CA GLU A 202 -27.42 -20.75 9.58
C GLU A 202 -26.38 -19.85 10.29
N ALA A 203 -25.14 -19.81 9.82
CA ALA A 203 -24.11 -18.93 10.38
C ALA A 203 -24.48 -17.45 10.24
N ILE A 204 -24.98 -17.04 9.07
CA ILE A 204 -25.45 -15.65 8.82
C ILE A 204 -26.58 -15.29 9.78
N SER A 205 -27.53 -16.21 10.01
CA SER A 205 -28.65 -15.99 10.94
C SER A 205 -28.21 -15.79 12.39
N ARG A 206 -27.06 -16.35 12.78
CA ARG A 206 -26.49 -16.19 14.13
C ARG A 206 -25.69 -14.88 14.29
N CYS A 207 -25.14 -14.31 13.22
CA CYS A 207 -24.38 -13.06 13.27
C CYS A 207 -25.26 -11.81 13.45
N CYS A 208 -26.52 -11.86 12.99
CA CYS A 208 -27.48 -10.76 13.10
C CYS A 208 -28.38 -10.83 14.35
N LYS A 209 -27.96 -11.54 15.40
CA LYS A 209 -28.73 -11.74 16.63
C LYS A 209 -28.05 -11.04 17.80
#